data_AF-A0A962FK10-F1
#
_entry.id   AF-A0A962FK10-F1
#
_cell.length_a   1.000
_cell.length_b   1.000
_cell.length_c   1.000
_cell.angle_alpha   90.00
_cell.angle_beta   90.00
_cell.angle_gamma   90.00
#
_symmetry.space_group_name_H-M   'P 1'
#
loop_
_entity.id
_entity.type
_entity.pdbx_description
1 polymer ?
#
loop_
_entity_poly.entity_id
_entity_poly.type
_entity_poly.pdbx_seq_one_letter_code
_entity_poly.pdbx_strand_id
1 'polypeptide(L)'
;MRTGLRRLLGGAAIAGLTAVLPISAQAGGTLTLGMTAADIPSAKGAPDQGAEGIRWMGFTIYDSLVYWDLNQGTHIPKIVPALAEKYYPNPDNKKEWIFELRKGVKFHDG
;
A
#
# COMPACT_ATOMS: atom_id res chain seq x y z
N MET A 1 40.40 3.63 -34.37
CA MET A 1 41.24 4.07 -33.23
C MET A 1 40.49 5.17 -32.49
N ARG A 2 40.66 5.17 -31.16
CA ARG A 2 39.92 5.93 -30.13
C ARG A 2 39.88 7.45 -30.34
N THR A 3 38.90 8.07 -29.67
CA THR A 3 38.82 9.39 -29.00
C THR A 3 37.75 10.33 -29.57
N GLY A 4 36.88 10.98 -28.78
CA GLY A 4 36.85 11.07 -27.32
C GLY A 4 35.53 11.64 -26.77
N LEU A 5 35.21 11.16 -25.57
CA LEU A 5 34.75 11.91 -24.40
C LEU A 5 33.99 13.23 -24.65
N ARG A 6 32.66 13.16 -24.73
CA ARG A 6 31.79 14.34 -24.60
C ARG A 6 31.20 14.40 -23.19
N ARG A 7 31.88 15.20 -22.36
CA ARG A 7 31.33 16.06 -21.29
C ARG A 7 30.46 15.36 -20.24
N LEU A 8 31.11 14.71 -19.29
CA LEU A 8 30.62 14.63 -17.91
C LEU A 8 31.12 15.84 -17.13
N LEU A 9 30.28 16.33 -16.21
CA LEU A 9 30.52 17.29 -15.12
C LEU A 9 30.02 18.73 -15.36
N GLY A 10 28.94 19.05 -14.64
CA GLY A 10 28.49 20.41 -14.30
C GLY A 10 27.01 20.40 -13.93
N GLY A 11 26.57 20.47 -12.68
CA GLY A 11 27.27 20.56 -11.40
C GLY A 11 26.29 20.15 -10.30
N ALA A 12 26.78 19.43 -9.29
CA ALA A 12 26.02 19.16 -8.08
C ALA A 12 26.54 20.08 -6.99
N ALA A 13 25.90 21.23 -6.82
CA ALA A 13 26.16 22.11 -5.68
C ALA A 13 24.90 22.93 -5.37
N ILE A 14 24.06 22.41 -4.47
CA ILE A 14 23.43 23.16 -3.36
C ILE A 14 23.16 22.15 -2.23
N ALA A 15 24.15 21.94 -1.38
CA ALA A 15 23.93 21.45 -0.02
C ALA A 15 23.79 22.70 0.86
N GLY A 16 22.57 23.11 1.15
CA GLY A 16 22.33 24.31 1.96
C GLY A 16 20.86 24.68 2.04
N LEU A 17 20.33 24.62 3.27
CA LEU A 17 18.96 24.96 3.67
C LEU A 17 17.88 23.97 3.20
N THR A 18 17.69 22.88 3.95
CA THR A 18 16.43 22.13 3.92
C THR A 18 15.33 22.99 4.54
N ALA A 19 14.80 23.94 3.78
CA ALA A 19 13.42 24.36 3.99
C ALA A 19 12.59 23.07 3.90
N VAL A 20 11.83 22.76 4.96
CA VAL A 20 10.81 21.69 4.93
C VAL A 20 9.70 22.18 4.00
N LEU A 21 9.96 22.14 2.70
CA LEU A 21 8.93 22.32 1.70
C LEU A 21 7.99 21.11 1.81
N PRO A 22 6.66 21.31 1.85
CA PRO A 22 5.74 20.19 1.87
C PRO A 22 6.03 19.33 0.63
N ILE A 23 6.49 18.10 0.85
CA ILE A 23 6.59 17.10 -0.20
C ILE A 23 5.16 16.91 -0.68
N SER A 24 4.87 17.44 -1.86
CA SER A 24 3.57 17.21 -2.49
C SER A 24 3.48 15.74 -2.86
N ALA A 25 2.35 15.11 -2.55
CA ALA A 25 2.10 13.75 -2.96
C ALA A 25 2.02 13.71 -4.49
N GLN A 26 3.00 13.09 -5.14
CA GLN A 26 3.00 12.88 -6.58
C GLN A 26 2.24 11.59 -6.88
N ALA A 27 1.24 11.67 -7.76
CA ALA A 27 0.54 10.51 -8.30
C ALA A 27 1.13 10.08 -9.64
N GLY A 28 1.10 8.78 -9.94
CA GLY A 28 1.54 8.19 -11.20
C GLY A 28 2.93 7.53 -11.15
N GLY A 29 3.39 7.06 -12.32
CA GLY A 29 4.64 6.31 -12.47
C GLY A 29 4.45 4.79 -12.49
N THR A 30 5.56 4.06 -12.61
CA THR A 30 5.59 2.59 -12.57
C THR A 30 6.43 2.14 -11.37
N LEU A 31 5.82 1.40 -10.46
CA LEU A 31 6.52 0.75 -9.35
C LEU A 31 6.94 -0.66 -9.80
N THR A 32 8.25 -0.90 -9.91
CA THR A 32 8.80 -2.24 -10.20
C THR A 32 9.19 -2.91 -8.89
N LEU A 33 8.64 -4.11 -8.66
CA LEU A 33 8.80 -4.86 -7.42
C LEU A 33 9.50 -6.20 -7.71
N GLY A 34 10.55 -6.49 -6.95
CA GLY A 34 11.10 -7.84 -6.86
C GLY A 34 10.44 -8.57 -5.69
N MET A 35 9.92 -9.77 -5.93
CA MET A 35 9.25 -10.59 -4.91
C MET A 35 9.85 -11.98 -4.87
N THR A 36 9.90 -12.58 -3.68
CA THR A 36 10.32 -13.98 -3.49
C THR A 36 9.11 -14.91 -3.57
N ALA A 37 8.46 -14.91 -4.73
CA ALA A 37 7.36 -15.83 -5.03
C ALA A 37 7.84 -16.90 -6.03
N ALA A 38 7.24 -18.09 -5.99
CA ALA A 38 7.59 -19.16 -6.93
C ALA A 38 6.92 -18.97 -8.31
N ASP A 39 5.83 -18.20 -8.36
CA ASP A 39 5.08 -17.85 -9.57
C ASP A 39 4.36 -16.49 -9.37
N ILE A 40 3.70 -15.99 -10.41
CA ILE A 40 2.85 -14.80 -10.37
C ILE A 40 1.62 -15.10 -9.49
N PRO A 41 1.37 -14.33 -8.42
CA PRO A 41 0.25 -14.65 -7.54
C PRO A 41 -1.11 -14.44 -8.23
N SER A 42 -2.05 -15.33 -7.92
CA SER A 42 -3.43 -15.28 -8.39
C SER A 42 -4.09 -13.94 -8.06
N ALA A 43 -4.73 -13.32 -9.05
CA ALA A 43 -5.50 -12.09 -8.90
C ALA A 43 -6.92 -12.31 -8.37
N LYS A 44 -7.26 -13.51 -7.90
CA LYS A 44 -8.56 -13.79 -7.28
C LYS A 44 -8.57 -13.24 -5.84
N GLY A 45 -9.77 -13.10 -5.25
CA GLY A 45 -9.93 -12.54 -3.89
C GLY A 45 -9.18 -13.26 -2.76
N ALA A 46 -8.63 -14.45 -3.02
CA ALA A 46 -7.66 -15.12 -2.17
C ALA A 46 -6.41 -15.47 -3.00
N PRO A 47 -5.39 -14.59 -3.02
CA PRO A 47 -4.12 -14.87 -3.70
C PRO A 47 -3.41 -16.12 -3.16
N ASP A 48 -2.70 -16.82 -4.03
CA ASP A 48 -1.80 -17.91 -3.67
C ASP A 48 -0.39 -17.37 -3.35
N GLN A 49 0.64 -18.21 -3.36
CA GLN A 49 2.03 -17.82 -3.00
C GLN A 49 2.21 -17.32 -1.55
N GLY A 50 1.30 -17.68 -0.66
CA GLY A 50 1.37 -17.35 0.77
C GLY A 50 1.39 -15.84 1.03
N ALA A 51 2.20 -15.41 2.01
CA ALA A 51 2.21 -14.01 2.44
C ALA A 51 2.72 -13.03 1.38
N GLU A 52 3.55 -13.45 0.42
CA GLU A 52 3.97 -12.60 -0.71
C GLU A 52 2.78 -12.27 -1.62
N GLY A 53 1.98 -13.28 -2.01
CA GLY A 53 0.81 -13.03 -2.86
C GLY A 53 -0.27 -12.19 -2.17
N ILE A 54 -0.52 -12.41 -0.89
CA ILE A 54 -1.45 -11.56 -0.11
C ILE A 54 -0.98 -10.10 -0.09
N ARG A 55 0.32 -9.86 0.12
CA ARG A 55 0.87 -8.49 0.15
C ARG A 55 0.77 -7.77 -1.19
N TRP A 56 1.00 -8.47 -2.29
CA TRP A 56 1.13 -7.84 -3.61
C TRP A 56 -0.10 -7.90 -4.50
N MET A 57 -0.99 -8.88 -4.32
CA MET A 57 -2.25 -8.96 -5.05
C MET A 57 -3.45 -8.70 -4.14
N GLY A 58 -3.40 -9.19 -2.89
CA GLY A 58 -4.51 -9.08 -1.95
C GLY A 58 -4.77 -7.63 -1.54
N PHE A 59 -3.79 -6.98 -0.91
CA PHE A 59 -3.96 -5.62 -0.39
C PHE A 59 -3.88 -4.50 -1.43
N THR A 60 -3.46 -4.80 -2.66
CA THR A 60 -3.31 -3.80 -3.71
C THR A 60 -4.54 -3.73 -4.62
N ILE A 61 -5.27 -4.84 -4.80
CA ILE A 61 -6.42 -4.96 -5.70
C ILE A 61 -7.74 -4.94 -4.92
N TYR A 62 -7.74 -5.36 -3.66
CA TYR A 62 -8.95 -5.53 -2.87
C TYR A 62 -8.94 -4.71 -1.58
N ASP A 63 -10.11 -4.21 -1.22
CA ASP A 63 -10.35 -3.61 0.10
C ASP A 63 -10.92 -4.62 1.09
N SER A 64 -10.31 -4.70 2.28
CA SER A 64 -10.81 -5.48 3.41
C SER A 64 -11.83 -4.68 4.24
N LEU A 65 -12.61 -5.36 5.09
CA LEU A 65 -13.50 -4.69 6.05
C LEU A 65 -12.73 -3.75 7.00
N VAL A 66 -11.54 -4.18 7.43
CA VAL A 66 -10.63 -3.46 8.32
C VAL A 66 -9.20 -3.62 7.82
N TYR A 67 -8.30 -2.73 8.26
CA TYR A 67 -6.87 -2.79 7.98
C TYR A 67 -6.03 -2.79 9.26
N TRP A 68 -4.72 -2.96 9.08
CA TRP A 68 -3.73 -2.69 10.11
C TRP A 68 -3.15 -1.28 9.96
N ASP A 69 -2.91 -0.60 11.07
CA ASP A 69 -2.16 0.67 11.08
C ASP A 69 -0.65 0.39 10.94
N LEU A 70 -0.15 0.61 9.72
CA LEU A 70 1.25 0.41 9.35
C LEU A 70 2.07 1.72 9.36
N ASN A 71 1.54 2.82 9.91
CA ASN A 71 2.27 4.10 10.00
C ASN A 71 3.39 4.10 11.06
N GLN A 72 3.71 2.93 11.60
CA GLN A 72 4.67 2.70 12.67
C GLN A 72 5.27 1.30 12.54
N GLY A 73 6.47 1.08 13.11
CA GLY A 73 7.15 -0.21 13.09
C GLY A 73 7.66 -0.68 14.46
N THR A 74 7.22 -0.07 15.56
CA THR A 74 7.76 -0.32 16.92
C THR A 74 6.82 -1.09 17.83
N HIS A 75 5.55 -1.24 17.45
CA HIS A 75 4.57 -2.00 18.22
C HIS A 75 3.67 -2.83 17.28
N ILE A 76 2.87 -3.72 17.87
CA ILE A 76 1.91 -4.52 17.11
C ILE A 76 0.88 -3.58 16.45
N PRO A 77 0.70 -3.66 15.11
CA PRO A 77 -0.28 -2.84 14.41
C PRO A 77 -1.69 -2.99 14.97
N LYS A 78 -2.35 -1.85 15.20
CA LYS A 78 -3.76 -1.82 15.60
C LYS A 78 -4.65 -2.08 14.40
N ILE A 79 -5.84 -2.64 14.64
CA ILE A 79 -6.89 -2.72 13.64
C ILE A 79 -7.54 -1.35 13.48
N VAL A 80 -7.75 -0.91 12.23
CA VAL A 80 -8.35 0.37 11.88
C VAL A 80 -9.47 0.20 10.82
N PRO A 81 -10.44 1.14 10.75
CA PRO A 81 -11.48 1.11 9.73
C PRO A 81 -10.95 1.10 8.30
N ALA A 82 -11.63 0.37 7.41
CA ALA A 82 -11.35 0.32 5.97
C ALA A 82 -12.68 0.43 5.19
N LEU A 83 -13.13 -0.63 4.51
CA LEU A 83 -14.46 -0.65 3.88
C LEU A 83 -15.58 -0.50 4.91
N ALA A 84 -15.42 -1.12 6.09
CA ALA A 84 -16.26 -0.83 7.23
C ALA A 84 -15.82 0.49 7.88
N GLU A 85 -16.75 1.43 8.02
CA GLU A 85 -16.50 2.69 8.74
C GLU A 85 -16.54 2.51 10.26
N LYS A 86 -17.28 1.50 10.73
CA LYS A 86 -17.37 1.13 12.15
C LYS A 86 -17.53 -0.37 12.29
N TYR A 87 -16.92 -0.93 13.34
CA TYR A 87 -17.05 -2.33 13.70
C TYR A 87 -17.07 -2.48 15.22
N TYR A 88 -17.91 -3.37 15.74
CA TYR A 88 -18.08 -3.57 17.18
C TYR A 88 -18.73 -4.94 17.45
N PRO A 89 -18.45 -5.55 18.62
CA PRO A 89 -19.16 -6.77 19.01
C PRO A 89 -20.64 -6.45 19.23
N ASN A 90 -21.53 -7.38 18.87
CA ASN A 90 -22.95 -7.25 19.16
C ASN A 90 -23.15 -7.15 20.69
N PRO A 91 -23.87 -6.13 21.21
CA PRO A 91 -24.09 -5.95 22.64
C PRO A 91 -24.84 -7.11 23.30
N ASP A 92 -25.73 -7.79 22.56
CA ASP A 92 -26.55 -8.89 23.06
C ASP A 92 -25.85 -10.25 22.94
N ASN A 93 -24.94 -10.38 21.96
CA ASN A 93 -24.13 -11.59 21.75
C ASN A 93 -22.69 -11.24 21.33
N LYS A 94 -21.76 -11.22 22.30
CA LYS A 94 -20.35 -10.85 22.05
C LYS A 94 -19.55 -11.81 21.16
N LYS A 95 -20.13 -12.92 20.69
CA LYS A 95 -19.53 -13.80 19.68
C LYS A 95 -19.78 -13.32 18.24
N GLU A 96 -20.71 -12.38 18.07
CA GLU A 96 -21.02 -11.76 16.80
C GLU A 96 -20.37 -10.40 16.68
N TRP A 97 -19.98 -10.04 15.45
CA TRP A 97 -19.43 -8.73 15.11
C TRP A 97 -20.31 -8.05 14.09
N ILE A 98 -20.58 -6.77 14.32
CA ILE A 98 -21.34 -5.92 13.42
C ILE A 98 -20.35 -5.00 12.70
N PHE A 99 -20.48 -4.92 11.38
CA PHE A 99 -19.70 -4.03 10.52
C PHE A 99 -20.65 -3.08 9.77
N GLU A 100 -20.49 -1.79 9.99
CA GLU A 100 -21.20 -0.74 9.25
C GLU A 100 -20.34 -0.34 8.04
N LEU A 101 -20.84 -0.57 6.83
CA LEU A 101 -20.09 -0.33 5.58
C LEU A 101 -20.26 1.10 5.07
N ARG A 102 -19.16 1.67 4.56
CA ARG A 102 -19.18 2.94 3.82
C ARG A 102 -20.18 2.89 2.67
N LYS A 103 -20.92 3.98 2.46
CA LYS A 103 -21.91 4.09 1.38
C LYS A 103 -21.26 4.57 0.08
N GLY A 104 -21.83 4.14 -1.05
CA GLY A 104 -21.43 4.60 -2.38
C GLY A 104 -20.09 4.05 -2.89
N VAL A 105 -19.52 3.05 -2.20
CA VAL A 105 -18.35 2.32 -2.71
C VAL A 105 -18.73 1.54 -3.96
N LYS A 106 -17.89 1.60 -4.98
CA LYS A 106 -18.08 0.93 -6.27
C LYS A 106 -16.98 -0.07 -6.51
N PHE A 107 -17.29 -1.09 -7.31
CA PHE A 107 -16.25 -1.94 -7.87
C PHE A 107 -15.53 -1.22 -9.01
N HIS A 108 -14.45 -1.82 -9.50
CA HIS A 108 -13.62 -1.24 -10.55
C HIS A 108 -14.35 -1.08 -11.89
N ASP A 109 -15.48 -1.77 -12.08
CA ASP A 109 -16.33 -1.75 -13.27
C ASP A 109 -17.57 -0.82 -13.16
N GLY A 110 -17.79 -0.17 -12.01
CA GLY A 110 -18.77 0.93 -11.85
C GLY A 110 -19.99 0.62 -11.00
#